data_AF-A0A318DSC1-F1
#
_entry.id   AF-A0A318DSC1-F1
#
_cell.length_a   1.000
_cell.length_b   1.000
_cell.length_c   1.000
_cell.angle_alpha   90.00
_cell.angle_beta   90.00
_cell.angle_gamma   90.00
#
_symmetry.space_group_name_H-M   'P 1'
#
loop_
_entity.id
_entity.type
_entity.pdbx_description
1 polymer ?
#
loop_
_entity_poly.entity_id
_entity_poly.type
_entity_poly.pdbx_seq_one_letter_code
_entity_poly.pdbx_strand_id
1 'polypeptide(L)'
;MFGATMLFSLLLHGVVILGITFTYVKAKPSLPTLDVTLVDVANREAPDKADFLAQANNSGGGESDKAARPSQPVSGALPRPSNGVAPQPVQASAPRPQEATDDKLLTTTGNSHYSVSTDSAKLEQTPQDLPPSPDEVKRQQEMAQLAAEVRDRSEQYAKRPRKKFISSNTKEYVYAAYMRGWVDRVERVGNLNYPNEARRRGLHGDVLMTVTLNRDGSVKGIEVVQSSGQPLLDAAAQRIVRLAAPFPALPPDKERIDELNITRTWQFMPNDTLHSK
;
A
#
# COMPACT_ATOMS: atom_id res chain seq x y z
N MET A 1 26.51 60.09 -50.41
CA MET A 1 26.32 59.59 -49.03
C MET A 1 25.21 58.53 -48.89
N PHE A 2 24.12 58.58 -49.68
CA PHE A 2 23.01 57.61 -49.57
C PHE A 2 23.36 56.12 -49.81
N GLY A 3 24.33 55.81 -50.67
CA GLY A 3 24.72 54.41 -50.94
C GLY A 3 25.39 53.73 -49.74
N ALA A 4 26.20 54.46 -48.98
CA ALA A 4 26.93 53.93 -47.83
C ALA A 4 25.99 53.59 -46.66
N THR A 5 24.96 54.43 -46.43
CA THR A 5 23.95 54.19 -45.39
C THR A 5 23.06 52.99 -45.72
N MET A 6 22.78 52.76 -47.01
CA MET A 6 21.98 51.61 -47.45
C MET A 6 22.76 50.29 -47.30
N LEU A 7 24.05 50.29 -47.65
CA LEU A 7 24.92 49.12 -47.50
C LEU A 7 25.10 48.74 -46.02
N PHE A 8 25.28 49.73 -45.15
CA PHE A 8 25.40 49.52 -43.72
C PHE A 8 24.11 48.95 -43.10
N SER A 9 22.95 49.47 -43.50
CA SER A 9 21.65 48.94 -43.07
C SER A 9 21.48 47.48 -43.49
N LEU A 10 21.89 47.12 -44.71
CA LEU A 10 21.78 45.76 -45.22
C LEU A 10 22.68 44.78 -44.44
N LEU A 11 23.91 45.20 -44.14
CA LEU A 11 24.85 44.43 -43.31
C LEU A 11 24.32 44.23 -41.90
N LEU A 12 23.76 45.28 -41.28
CA LEU A 12 23.19 45.20 -39.94
C LEU A 12 22.01 44.21 -39.89
N HIS A 13 21.10 44.27 -40.87
CA HIS A 13 20.01 43.31 -40.95
C HIS A 13 20.50 41.88 -41.19
N GLY A 14 21.54 41.69 -42.01
CA GLY A 14 22.16 40.38 -42.23
C GLY A 14 22.68 39.75 -40.94
N VAL A 15 23.37 40.52 -40.09
CA VAL A 15 23.88 40.06 -38.80
C VAL A 15 22.74 39.70 -37.83
N VAL A 16 21.67 40.50 -37.79
CA VAL A 16 20.51 40.23 -36.92
C VAL A 16 19.78 38.95 -37.36
N ILE A 17 19.57 38.76 -38.66
CA ILE A 17 18.86 37.59 -39.18
C ILE A 17 19.67 36.31 -38.96
N LEU A 18 20.99 36.36 -39.12
CA LEU A 18 21.87 35.20 -38.92
C LEU A 18 22.20 34.92 -37.45
N GLY A 19 22.11 35.92 -36.57
CA GLY A 19 22.40 35.78 -35.14
C GLY A 19 21.24 35.23 -34.31
N ILE A 20 19.99 35.31 -34.81
CA ILE A 20 18.82 34.77 -34.12
C ILE A 20 18.72 33.27 -34.42
N THR A 21 19.22 32.44 -33.51
CA THR A 21 19.05 30.98 -33.56
C THR A 21 17.88 30.58 -32.67
N PHE A 22 17.01 29.71 -33.18
CA PHE A 22 15.92 29.12 -32.38
C PHE A 22 16.37 27.74 -31.90
N THR A 23 16.41 27.55 -30.59
CA THR A 23 16.62 26.22 -30.02
C THR A 23 15.26 25.53 -29.86
N TYR A 24 15.10 24.37 -30.48
CA TYR A 24 13.90 23.58 -30.32
C TYR A 24 13.95 22.86 -28.96
N VAL A 25 13.19 23.38 -27.99
CA VAL A 25 13.01 22.71 -26.71
C VAL A 25 12.03 21.56 -26.93
N LYS A 26 12.54 20.32 -26.91
CA LYS A 26 11.72 19.10 -27.00
C LYS A 26 10.65 19.13 -25.91
N ALA A 27 9.37 19.17 -26.31
CA ALA A 27 8.26 19.13 -25.38
C ALA A 27 8.36 17.86 -24.52
N LYS A 28 8.30 18.01 -23.19
CA LYS A 28 8.21 16.88 -22.27
C LYS A 28 6.93 16.09 -22.61
N PRO A 29 6.98 14.75 -22.70
CA PRO A 29 5.78 13.96 -22.98
C PRO A 29 4.70 14.30 -21.95
N SER A 30 3.51 14.64 -22.44
CA SER A 30 2.36 14.94 -21.60
C SER A 30 2.03 13.73 -20.74
N LEU A 31 1.80 13.98 -19.45
CA LEU A 31 1.35 12.97 -18.50
C LEU A 31 0.07 12.29 -19.01
N PRO A 32 -0.14 10.98 -18.73
CA PRO A 32 -1.37 10.30 -19.07
C PRO A 32 -2.56 11.06 -18.45
N THR A 33 -3.54 11.41 -19.28
CA THR A 33 -4.78 12.05 -18.82
C THR A 33 -5.50 11.08 -17.88
N LEU A 34 -5.74 11.54 -16.65
CA LEU A 34 -6.43 10.81 -15.61
C LEU A 34 -7.90 10.61 -16.02
N ASP A 35 -8.30 9.37 -16.29
CA ASP A 35 -9.70 9.02 -16.47
C ASP A 35 -10.35 9.04 -15.07
N VAL A 36 -11.03 10.14 -14.75
CA VAL A 36 -11.72 10.31 -13.48
C VAL A 36 -13.10 9.70 -13.62
N THR A 37 -13.24 8.45 -13.17
CA THR A 37 -14.56 7.90 -12.85
C THR A 37 -15.03 8.58 -11.56
N LEU A 38 -15.88 9.60 -11.70
CA LEU A 38 -16.61 10.17 -10.57
C LEU A 38 -17.58 9.09 -10.06
N VAL A 39 -17.19 8.39 -8.99
CA VAL A 39 -18.14 7.57 -8.23
C VAL A 39 -18.72 8.46 -7.15
N ASP A 40 -19.88 9.03 -7.45
CA ASP A 40 -20.64 9.82 -6.49
C ASP A 40 -21.23 8.87 -5.45
N VAL A 41 -20.56 8.74 -4.30
CA VAL A 41 -21.10 8.09 -3.11
C VAL A 41 -21.18 9.09 -1.99
N ALA A 42 -22.10 10.05 -2.16
CA ALA A 42 -22.68 10.76 -1.05
C ALA A 42 -23.61 9.81 -0.28
N ASN A 43 -23.15 9.26 0.85
CA ASN A 43 -24.07 8.82 1.90
C ASN A 43 -23.70 9.56 3.19
N ARG A 44 -24.55 10.53 3.56
CA ARG A 44 -24.49 11.26 4.83
C ARG A 44 -25.45 10.60 5.81
N GLU A 45 -25.05 9.47 6.36
CA GLU A 45 -25.62 8.99 7.63
C GLU A 45 -24.65 7.99 8.26
N ALA A 46 -24.24 8.27 9.49
CA ALA A 46 -23.36 7.41 10.27
C ALA A 46 -24.18 6.24 10.83
N PRO A 47 -23.81 4.98 10.61
CA PRO A 47 -24.52 3.84 11.19
C PRO A 47 -24.16 3.72 12.67
N ASP A 48 -25.15 3.81 13.55
CA ASP A 48 -24.96 3.81 15.01
C ASP A 48 -24.47 2.47 15.59
N LYS A 49 -24.44 1.38 14.81
CA LYS A 49 -23.77 0.12 15.17
C LYS A 49 -23.25 -0.60 13.93
N ALA A 50 -21.95 -0.86 13.90
CA ALA A 50 -21.32 -1.68 12.87
C ALA A 50 -20.43 -2.73 13.52
N ASP A 51 -20.94 -3.96 13.68
CA ASP A 51 -20.15 -5.16 14.04
C ASP A 51 -19.45 -5.79 12.83
N PHE A 52 -19.44 -5.10 11.68
CA PHE A 52 -18.75 -5.55 10.48
C PHE A 52 -17.95 -4.39 9.91
N LEU A 53 -16.64 -4.39 10.19
CA LEU A 53 -15.65 -3.57 9.51
C LEU A 53 -15.44 -4.14 8.09
N ALA A 54 -16.38 -3.83 7.19
CA ALA A 54 -16.14 -3.99 5.76
C ALA A 54 -15.05 -3.00 5.32
N GLN A 55 -14.25 -3.45 4.34
CA GLN A 55 -13.12 -2.77 3.70
C GLN A 55 -13.46 -1.34 3.22
N ALA A 56 -13.45 -0.38 4.13
CA ALA A 56 -13.68 1.03 3.85
C ALA A 56 -12.62 1.86 4.57
N ASN A 57 -11.36 1.70 4.15
CA ASN A 57 -10.36 2.76 4.30
C ASN A 57 -9.17 2.46 3.40
N ASN A 58 -9.29 2.87 2.13
CA ASN A 58 -8.13 3.08 1.27
C ASN A 58 -7.83 4.58 1.26
N SER A 59 -7.29 5.09 2.37
CA SER A 59 -6.70 6.43 2.43
C SER A 59 -5.23 6.32 2.03
N GLY A 60 -4.98 6.21 0.73
CA GLY A 60 -3.65 6.08 0.15
C GLY A 60 -2.88 7.40 0.18
N GLY A 61 -2.09 7.62 1.23
CA GLY A 61 -0.86 8.42 1.16
C GLY A 61 0.26 7.49 0.70
N GLY A 62 0.82 7.75 -0.49
CA GLY A 62 1.68 6.80 -1.22
C GLY A 62 2.86 6.23 -0.41
N GLU A 63 3.02 4.90 -0.48
CA GLU A 63 4.06 4.11 0.20
C GLU A 63 5.27 3.79 -0.72
N SER A 64 5.47 4.54 -1.81
CA SER A 64 6.45 4.19 -2.85
C SER A 64 7.05 5.43 -3.54
N ASP A 65 8.35 5.37 -3.85
CA ASP A 65 9.08 6.35 -4.67
C ASP A 65 8.64 6.34 -6.16
N LYS A 66 7.78 5.39 -6.55
CA LYS A 66 7.17 5.27 -7.89
C LYS A 66 5.66 5.12 -7.78
N ALA A 67 4.92 5.88 -8.60
CA ALA A 67 3.47 5.79 -8.71
C ALA A 67 3.05 4.40 -9.23
N ALA A 68 2.56 3.55 -8.35
CA ALA A 68 1.95 2.28 -8.69
C ALA A 68 0.53 2.23 -8.12
N ARG A 69 -0.40 1.65 -8.88
CA ARG A 69 -1.79 1.45 -8.46
C ARG A 69 -1.82 0.60 -7.19
N PRO A 70 -2.57 0.97 -6.14
CA PRO A 70 -2.83 0.09 -5.01
C PRO A 70 -3.43 -1.23 -5.52
N SER A 71 -2.68 -2.33 -5.45
CA SER A 71 -3.23 -3.64 -5.76
C SER A 71 -4.08 -4.07 -4.57
N GLN A 72 -5.41 -3.98 -4.73
CA GLN A 72 -6.31 -4.74 -3.88
C GLN A 72 -5.86 -6.22 -3.92
N PRO A 73 -5.88 -6.94 -2.78
CA PRO A 73 -5.75 -8.38 -2.82
C PRO A 73 -7.03 -8.95 -3.44
N VAL A 74 -7.07 -9.02 -4.77
CA VAL A 74 -8.04 -9.84 -5.48
C VAL A 74 -7.66 -11.28 -5.18
N SER A 75 -8.25 -11.86 -4.14
CA SER A 75 -8.27 -13.31 -3.98
C SER A 75 -9.30 -13.85 -4.95
N GLY A 76 -8.98 -13.83 -6.24
CA GLY A 76 -9.65 -14.72 -7.19
C GLY A 76 -9.27 -16.14 -6.80
N ALA A 77 -10.23 -17.05 -6.77
CA ALA A 77 -9.95 -18.46 -6.58
C ALA A 77 -8.93 -18.90 -7.65
N LEU A 78 -7.70 -19.24 -7.24
CA LEU A 78 -6.75 -19.88 -8.13
C LEU A 78 -7.43 -21.16 -8.64
N PRO A 79 -7.56 -21.36 -9.96
CA PRO A 79 -8.05 -22.62 -10.49
C PRO A 79 -7.08 -23.71 -10.04
N ARG A 80 -7.51 -24.55 -9.10
CA ARG A 80 -6.76 -25.76 -8.78
C ARG A 80 -6.78 -26.64 -10.03
N PRO A 81 -5.65 -27.21 -10.47
CA PRO A 81 -5.66 -28.29 -11.45
C PRO A 81 -6.29 -29.52 -10.77
N SER A 82 -7.61 -29.56 -10.67
CA SER A 82 -8.31 -30.81 -10.46
C SER A 82 -8.31 -31.53 -11.80
N ASN A 83 -7.74 -32.72 -11.86
CA ASN A 83 -8.00 -33.65 -12.96
C ASN A 83 -9.51 -33.70 -13.14
N GLY A 84 -9.99 -33.28 -14.32
CA GLY A 84 -11.41 -33.15 -14.60
C GLY A 84 -12.13 -34.45 -14.32
N VAL A 85 -12.84 -34.50 -13.21
CA VAL A 85 -13.93 -35.45 -13.03
C VAL A 85 -15.17 -34.65 -13.29
N ALA A 86 -15.83 -34.92 -14.43
CA ALA A 86 -17.13 -34.38 -14.73
C ALA A 86 -18.05 -34.57 -13.49
N PRO A 87 -18.94 -33.61 -13.17
CA PRO A 87 -19.93 -33.81 -12.13
C PRO A 87 -20.68 -35.10 -12.42
N GLN A 88 -20.43 -36.15 -11.63
CA GLN A 88 -21.24 -37.35 -11.72
C GLN A 88 -22.63 -36.95 -11.23
N PRO A 89 -23.68 -37.20 -12.02
CA PRO A 89 -25.04 -36.97 -11.58
C PRO A 89 -25.21 -37.76 -10.27
N VAL A 90 -25.39 -37.04 -9.16
CA VAL A 90 -25.87 -37.66 -7.94
C VAL A 90 -27.25 -38.20 -8.26
N GLN A 91 -27.33 -39.50 -8.52
CA GLN A 91 -28.62 -40.18 -8.50
C GLN A 91 -29.18 -39.91 -7.11
N ALA A 92 -30.30 -39.18 -7.05
CA ALA A 92 -31.11 -39.11 -5.86
C ALA A 92 -31.44 -40.56 -5.51
N SER A 93 -30.70 -41.12 -4.55
CA SER A 93 -31.07 -42.38 -3.94
C SER A 93 -32.29 -42.03 -3.13
N ALA A 94 -33.46 -42.16 -3.74
CA ALA A 94 -34.70 -42.22 -3.00
C ALA A 94 -34.48 -43.23 -1.87
N PRO A 95 -34.87 -42.92 -0.62
CA PRO A 95 -34.90 -43.92 0.43
C PRO A 95 -35.54 -45.18 -0.14
N ARG A 96 -34.88 -46.33 0.02
CA ARG A 96 -35.43 -47.60 -0.49
C ARG A 96 -36.88 -47.68 -0.04
N PRO A 97 -37.85 -47.99 -0.93
CA PRO A 97 -39.21 -48.27 -0.51
C PRO A 97 -39.12 -49.30 0.61
N GLN A 98 -39.44 -48.85 1.82
CA GLN A 98 -39.59 -49.78 2.92
C GLN A 98 -40.81 -50.61 2.54
N GLU A 99 -40.60 -51.91 2.31
CA GLU A 99 -41.70 -52.83 2.06
C GLU A 99 -42.72 -52.57 3.17
N ALA A 100 -43.95 -52.23 2.75
CA ALA A 100 -45.06 -52.13 3.67
C ALA A 100 -45.06 -53.43 4.46
N THR A 101 -44.80 -53.33 5.76
CA THR A 101 -44.96 -54.46 6.66
C THR A 101 -46.38 -54.97 6.41
N ASP A 102 -46.54 -56.27 6.16
CA ASP A 102 -47.85 -56.86 6.01
C ASP A 102 -48.68 -56.46 7.24
N ASP A 103 -49.64 -55.57 7.04
CA ASP A 103 -50.69 -55.33 8.00
C ASP A 103 -51.42 -56.66 8.14
N LYS A 104 -51.01 -57.44 9.14
CA LYS A 104 -51.78 -58.57 9.61
C LYS A 104 -53.06 -57.98 10.19
N LEU A 105 -54.03 -57.76 9.31
CA LEU A 105 -55.42 -57.49 9.65
C LEU A 105 -55.93 -58.68 10.45
N LEU A 106 -55.81 -58.59 11.77
CA LEU A 106 -56.61 -59.36 12.68
C LEU A 106 -58.04 -58.82 12.56
N THR A 107 -58.79 -59.36 11.61
CA THR A 107 -60.23 -59.10 11.55
C THR A 107 -60.87 -59.86 12.71
N THR A 108 -61.55 -59.12 13.59
CA THR A 108 -62.45 -59.70 14.59
C THR A 108 -63.87 -59.49 14.09
N THR A 109 -64.62 -60.56 13.88
CA THR A 109 -66.06 -60.48 13.61
C THR A 109 -66.78 -60.26 14.93
N GLY A 110 -66.74 -59.03 15.43
CA GLY A 110 -67.44 -58.64 16.65
C GLY A 110 -67.55 -57.12 16.74
N ASN A 111 -68.77 -56.61 16.86
CA ASN A 111 -69.03 -55.18 17.03
C ASN A 111 -68.23 -54.63 18.22
N SER A 112 -67.21 -53.82 17.94
CA SER A 112 -66.54 -53.01 18.96
C SER A 112 -66.79 -51.53 18.69
N HIS A 113 -67.36 -50.85 19.68
CA HIS A 113 -67.72 -49.42 19.65
C HIS A 113 -66.58 -48.53 20.15
N TYR A 114 -65.33 -48.85 19.82
CA TYR A 114 -64.18 -48.07 20.28
C TYR A 114 -63.25 -47.75 19.11
N SER A 115 -63.28 -46.49 18.67
CA SER A 115 -62.27 -45.92 17.78
C SER A 115 -61.32 -45.05 18.60
N VAL A 116 -60.03 -45.31 18.46
CA VAL A 116 -58.98 -44.41 18.97
C VAL A 116 -58.60 -43.49 17.82
N SER A 117 -58.73 -42.18 18.05
CA SER A 117 -58.25 -41.15 17.12
C SER A 117 -56.73 -41.20 17.07
N THR A 118 -56.16 -41.76 16.01
CA THR A 118 -54.74 -41.62 15.68
C THR A 118 -54.51 -40.26 15.06
N ASP A 119 -54.60 -39.22 15.88
CA ASP A 119 -54.07 -37.91 15.53
C ASP A 119 -53.16 -37.45 16.67
N SER A 120 -52.05 -36.81 16.31
CA SER A 120 -50.97 -36.33 17.18
C SER A 120 -50.05 -37.38 17.83
N ALA A 121 -49.23 -38.01 17.01
CA ALA A 121 -47.84 -38.28 17.37
C ALA A 121 -46.91 -37.76 16.27
N LYS A 122 -46.95 -36.44 16.04
CA LYS A 122 -45.84 -35.77 15.37
C LYS A 122 -44.70 -35.75 16.37
N LEU A 123 -43.88 -36.80 16.36
CA LEU A 123 -42.56 -36.78 16.96
C LEU A 123 -41.86 -35.53 16.40
N GLU A 124 -41.66 -34.52 17.24
CA GLU A 124 -40.62 -33.55 17.01
C GLU A 124 -39.31 -34.33 16.99
N GLN A 125 -38.89 -34.71 15.79
CA GLN A 125 -37.52 -35.13 15.55
C GLN A 125 -36.68 -33.90 15.91
N THR A 126 -36.19 -33.87 17.15
CA THR A 126 -34.95 -33.16 17.43
C THR A 126 -33.98 -33.67 16.37
N PRO A 127 -33.40 -32.82 15.50
CA PRO A 127 -32.44 -33.27 14.51
C PRO A 127 -31.41 -34.10 15.25
N GLN A 128 -31.42 -35.41 15.03
CA GLN A 128 -30.38 -36.27 15.56
C GLN A 128 -29.09 -35.73 14.97
N ASP A 129 -28.10 -35.50 15.82
CA ASP A 129 -26.71 -35.29 15.43
C ASP A 129 -26.25 -36.53 14.67
N LEU A 130 -26.62 -36.65 13.39
CA LEU A 130 -26.04 -37.64 12.50
C LEU A 130 -24.54 -37.31 12.45
N PRO A 131 -23.66 -38.31 12.62
CA PRO A 131 -22.24 -38.09 12.44
C PRO A 131 -22.03 -37.50 11.03
N PRO A 132 -21.20 -36.45 10.90
CA PRO A 132 -21.01 -35.77 9.64
C PRO A 132 -20.60 -36.79 8.58
N SER A 133 -21.25 -36.72 7.42
CA SER A 133 -20.87 -37.55 6.28
C SER A 133 -19.39 -37.32 5.93
N PRO A 134 -18.67 -38.30 5.37
CA PRO A 134 -17.27 -38.13 4.99
C PRO A 134 -17.01 -36.89 4.11
N ASP A 135 -17.98 -36.53 3.25
CA ASP A 135 -17.93 -35.33 2.41
C ASP A 135 -18.06 -34.04 3.22
N GLU A 136 -18.88 -34.02 4.28
CA GLU A 136 -18.99 -32.88 5.20
C GLU A 136 -17.71 -32.69 6.00
N VAL A 137 -17.10 -33.78 6.50
CA VAL A 137 -15.80 -33.73 7.19
C VAL A 137 -14.73 -33.16 6.26
N LYS A 138 -14.70 -33.61 4.99
CA LYS A 138 -13.76 -33.09 4.00
C LYS A 138 -13.97 -31.60 3.74
N ARG A 139 -15.21 -31.15 3.55
CA ARG A 139 -15.53 -29.72 3.39
C ARG A 139 -15.14 -28.90 4.62
N GLN A 140 -15.40 -29.40 5.82
CA GLN A 140 -15.00 -28.73 7.07
C GLN A 140 -13.47 -28.61 7.18
N GLN A 141 -12.73 -29.65 6.81
CA GLN A 141 -11.27 -29.60 6.76
C GLN A 141 -10.76 -28.58 5.74
N GLU A 142 -11.35 -28.53 4.54
CA GLU A 142 -11.00 -27.55 3.51
C GLU A 142 -11.29 -26.11 3.97
N MET A 143 -12.43 -25.87 4.62
CA MET A 143 -12.78 -24.56 5.19
C MET A 143 -11.81 -24.16 6.31
N ALA A 144 -11.44 -25.10 7.18
CA ALA A 144 -10.49 -24.84 8.27
C ALA A 144 -9.10 -24.48 7.75
N GLN A 145 -8.61 -25.16 6.70
CA GLN A 145 -7.33 -24.82 6.07
C GLN A 145 -7.36 -23.43 5.42
N LEU A 146 -8.45 -23.10 4.71
CA LEU A 146 -8.61 -21.78 4.10
C LEU A 146 -8.66 -20.67 5.16
N ALA A 147 -9.38 -20.89 6.25
CA ALA A 147 -9.46 -19.94 7.35
C ALA A 147 -8.08 -19.72 8.02
N ALA A 148 -7.29 -20.78 8.19
CA ALA A 148 -5.93 -20.69 8.72
C ALA A 148 -5.02 -19.86 7.79
N GLU A 149 -5.04 -20.11 6.48
CA GLU A 149 -4.25 -19.33 5.52
C GLU A 149 -4.65 -17.84 5.51
N VAL A 150 -5.96 -17.55 5.55
CA VAL A 150 -6.48 -16.17 5.60
C VAL A 150 -6.03 -15.49 6.90
N ARG A 151 -6.07 -16.21 8.03
CA ARG A 151 -5.62 -15.70 9.33
C ARG A 151 -4.11 -15.43 9.34
N ASP A 152 -3.30 -16.36 8.87
CA ASP A 152 -1.85 -16.18 8.82
C ASP A 152 -1.49 -14.98 7.94
N ARG A 153 -2.16 -14.85 6.79
CA ARG A 153 -2.02 -13.71 5.90
C ARG A 153 -2.45 -12.41 6.59
N SER A 154 -3.60 -12.38 7.28
CA SER A 154 -4.09 -11.18 7.95
C SER A 154 -3.18 -10.76 9.11
N GLU A 155 -2.68 -11.71 9.90
CA GLU A 155 -1.70 -11.47 10.96
C GLU A 155 -0.38 -10.93 10.38
N GLN A 156 0.09 -11.47 9.25
CA GLN A 156 1.27 -10.95 8.55
C GLN A 156 1.06 -9.51 8.07
N TYR A 157 -0.10 -9.20 7.48
CA TYR A 157 -0.43 -7.83 7.07
C TYR A 157 -0.50 -6.86 8.25
N ALA A 158 -1.10 -7.28 9.38
CA ALA A 158 -1.21 -6.46 10.59
C ALA A 158 0.14 -6.17 11.25
N LYS A 159 1.15 -7.04 11.07
CA LYS A 159 2.51 -6.86 11.60
C LYS A 159 3.41 -5.95 10.73
N ARG A 160 2.98 -5.53 9.53
CA ARG A 160 3.81 -4.69 8.64
C ARG A 160 3.88 -3.24 9.18
N PRO A 161 5.07 -2.63 9.28
CA PRO A 161 5.20 -1.26 9.77
C PRO A 161 4.57 -0.28 8.79
N ARG A 162 3.84 0.71 9.34
CA ARG A 162 3.26 1.80 8.57
C ARG A 162 4.36 2.81 8.23
N LYS A 163 4.67 2.98 6.94
CA LYS A 163 5.73 3.87 6.46
C LYS A 163 5.14 5.12 5.83
N LYS A 164 5.70 6.29 6.16
CA LYS A 164 5.41 7.56 5.47
C LYS A 164 6.66 8.05 4.75
N PHE A 165 6.47 8.63 3.57
CA PHE A 165 7.52 9.28 2.79
C PHE A 165 7.27 10.78 2.74
N ILE A 166 8.25 11.57 3.20
CA ILE A 166 8.22 13.02 3.15
C ILE A 166 9.37 13.48 2.26
N SER A 167 9.01 14.19 1.19
CA SER A 167 9.94 14.89 0.31
C SER A 167 9.90 16.39 0.59
N SER A 168 10.83 17.15 0.02
CA SER A 168 10.87 18.61 0.10
C SER A 168 9.59 19.32 -0.40
N ASN A 169 8.70 18.64 -1.13
CA ASN A 169 7.42 19.21 -1.62
C ASN A 169 6.17 18.73 -0.84
N THR A 170 6.31 17.91 0.19
CA THR A 170 5.15 17.39 0.92
C THR A 170 4.59 18.49 1.85
N LYS A 171 3.40 19.02 1.52
CA LYS A 171 2.72 20.15 2.22
C LYS A 171 2.02 19.76 3.54
N GLU A 172 2.50 18.76 4.26
CA GLU A 172 1.82 18.27 5.46
C GLU A 172 2.25 19.09 6.69
N TYR A 173 1.33 19.94 7.17
CA TYR A 173 1.58 20.90 8.25
C TYR A 173 2.12 20.26 9.53
N VAL A 174 1.66 19.04 9.86
CA VAL A 174 2.00 18.32 11.10
C VAL A 174 3.52 18.11 11.26
N TYR A 175 4.23 17.82 10.16
CA TYR A 175 5.65 17.50 10.20
C TYR A 175 6.55 18.69 9.88
N ALA A 176 6.01 19.86 9.52
CA ALA A 176 6.82 21.00 9.07
C ALA A 176 7.82 21.48 10.14
N ALA A 177 7.38 21.61 11.39
CA ALA A 177 8.25 22.00 12.51
C ALA A 177 9.31 20.92 12.82
N TYR A 178 8.91 19.65 12.75
CA TYR A 178 9.81 18.52 12.96
C TYR A 178 10.90 18.47 11.86
N MET A 179 10.51 18.63 10.60
CA MET A 179 11.44 18.70 9.45
C MET A 179 12.44 19.84 9.58
N ARG A 180 11.99 21.02 10.01
CA ARG A 180 12.90 22.15 10.25
C ARG A 180 13.95 21.80 11.29
N GLY A 181 13.52 21.33 12.47
CA GLY A 181 14.46 20.95 13.54
C GLY A 181 15.40 19.81 13.15
N TRP A 182 14.93 18.88 12.31
CA TRP A 182 15.77 17.82 11.74
C TRP A 182 16.85 18.39 10.81
N VAL A 183 16.47 19.23 9.84
CA VAL A 183 17.40 19.90 8.92
C VAL A 183 18.43 20.72 9.71
N ASP A 184 17.97 21.61 10.60
CA ASP A 184 18.82 22.49 11.39
C ASP A 184 19.86 21.70 12.19
N ARG A 185 19.48 20.52 12.70
CA ARG A 185 20.40 19.64 13.43
C ARG A 185 21.44 19.04 12.51
N VAL A 186 21.03 18.46 11.39
CA VAL A 186 21.96 17.83 10.45
C VAL A 186 22.91 18.85 9.83
N GLU A 187 22.43 20.04 9.47
CA GLU A 187 23.28 21.14 8.99
C GLU A 187 24.28 21.58 10.05
N ARG A 188 23.85 21.82 11.30
CA ARG A 188 24.75 22.21 12.39
C ARG A 188 25.84 21.17 12.63
N VAL A 189 25.48 19.89 12.71
CA VAL A 189 26.45 18.80 12.88
C VAL A 189 27.34 18.68 11.64
N GLY A 190 26.78 18.82 10.46
CA GLY A 190 27.50 18.73 9.19
C GLY A 190 28.53 19.83 8.99
N ASN A 191 28.17 21.07 9.31
CA ASN A 191 29.08 22.22 9.25
C ASN A 191 30.29 22.03 10.18
N LEU A 192 30.08 21.46 11.37
CA LEU A 192 31.15 21.13 12.31
C LEU A 192 31.98 19.92 11.87
N ASN A 193 31.40 19.00 11.09
CA ASN A 193 32.01 17.73 10.70
C ASN A 193 32.29 17.61 9.19
N TYR A 194 32.39 18.74 8.50
CA TYR A 194 32.74 18.79 7.09
C TYR A 194 34.11 18.13 6.89
N PRO A 195 34.27 17.17 5.97
CA PRO A 195 35.50 16.39 5.87
C PRO A 195 36.73 17.25 5.61
N ASN A 196 37.76 17.14 6.46
CA ASN A 196 39.00 17.89 6.30
C ASN A 196 39.65 17.67 4.92
N GLU A 197 39.57 16.45 4.40
CA GLU A 197 40.05 16.13 3.05
C GLU A 197 39.26 16.85 1.95
N ALA A 198 37.95 16.97 2.11
CA ALA A 198 37.10 17.70 1.17
C ALA A 198 37.43 19.20 1.21
N ARG A 199 37.62 19.78 2.41
CA ARG A 199 38.08 21.17 2.58
C ARG A 199 39.41 21.43 1.87
N ARG A 200 40.43 20.61 2.16
CA ARG A 200 41.77 20.74 1.56
C ARG A 200 41.76 20.63 0.04
N ARG A 201 40.84 19.84 -0.52
CA ARG A 201 40.71 19.60 -1.96
C ARG A 201 39.65 20.50 -2.63
N GLY A 202 38.97 21.36 -1.87
CA GLY A 202 37.86 22.19 -2.37
C GLY A 202 36.71 21.39 -2.98
N LEU A 203 36.45 20.17 -2.50
CA LEU A 203 35.37 19.33 -3.04
C LEU A 203 34.01 19.89 -2.64
N HIS A 204 33.09 19.90 -3.59
CA HIS A 204 31.73 20.37 -3.43
C HIS A 204 30.80 19.53 -4.31
N GLY A 205 29.50 19.57 -4.02
CA GLY A 205 28.51 18.82 -4.77
C GLY A 205 27.25 18.50 -3.97
N ASP A 206 26.28 17.92 -4.67
CA ASP A 206 24.95 17.63 -4.12
C ASP A 206 24.79 16.12 -3.90
N VAL A 207 24.37 15.71 -2.70
CA VAL A 207 24.05 14.32 -2.37
C VAL A 207 22.55 14.22 -2.08
N LEU A 208 21.80 13.52 -2.92
CA LEU A 208 20.40 13.18 -2.62
C LEU A 208 20.37 11.89 -1.81
N MET A 209 19.75 11.92 -0.63
CA MET A 209 19.61 10.72 0.20
C MET A 209 18.24 10.62 0.85
N THR A 210 17.87 9.39 1.16
CA THR A 210 16.72 9.05 1.99
C THR A 210 17.19 8.56 3.35
N VAL A 211 16.68 9.17 4.42
CA VAL A 211 16.93 8.76 5.80
C VAL A 211 15.65 8.18 6.37
N THR A 212 15.71 6.94 6.86
CA THR A 212 14.59 6.28 7.53
C THR A 212 14.74 6.41 9.03
N LEU A 213 13.79 7.08 9.68
CA LEU A 213 13.70 7.22 11.13
C LEU A 213 12.61 6.30 11.68
N ASN A 214 12.90 5.65 12.80
CA ASN A 214 11.88 4.99 13.61
C ASN A 214 11.05 6.02 14.37
N ARG A 215 9.89 5.61 14.89
CA ARG A 215 9.00 6.48 15.67
C ARG A 215 9.65 7.12 16.90
N ASP A 216 10.63 6.45 17.50
CA ASP A 216 11.41 6.96 18.64
C ASP A 216 12.49 8.00 18.25
N GLY A 217 12.71 8.23 16.95
CA GLY A 217 13.72 9.15 16.42
C GLY A 217 15.09 8.50 16.19
N SER A 218 15.24 7.19 16.40
CA SER A 218 16.45 6.45 16.02
C SER A 218 16.56 6.30 14.49
N VAL A 219 17.79 6.31 13.97
CA VAL A 219 18.05 6.12 12.54
C VAL A 219 18.01 4.63 12.23
N LYS A 220 17.05 4.21 11.41
CA LYS A 220 16.92 2.84 10.92
C LYS A 220 17.82 2.58 9.71
N GLY A 221 17.93 3.55 8.81
CA GLY A 221 18.68 3.40 7.56
C GLY A 221 18.99 4.74 6.89
N ILE A 222 20.04 4.74 6.08
CA ILE A 222 20.46 5.89 5.25
C ILE A 222 20.84 5.35 3.88
N GLU A 223 20.19 5.84 2.84
CA GLU A 223 20.40 5.43 1.46
C GLU A 223 20.72 6.64 0.58
N VAL A 224 21.81 6.57 -0.19
CA VAL A 224 22.15 7.62 -1.17
C VAL A 224 21.41 7.29 -2.46
N VAL A 225 20.43 8.13 -2.80
CA VAL A 225 19.61 8.00 -4.01
C VAL A 225 20.34 8.57 -5.22
N GLN A 226 21.05 9.69 -5.04
CA GLN A 226 21.89 10.28 -6.07
C GLN A 226 23.23 10.71 -5.45
N SER A 227 24.31 10.15 -5.98
CA SER A 227 25.68 10.49 -5.61
C SER A 227 26.05 11.90 -6.07
N SER A 228 26.94 12.55 -5.31
CA SER A 228 27.61 13.79 -5.72
C SER A 228 28.67 13.60 -6.82
N GLY A 229 28.98 12.34 -7.17
CA GLY A 229 30.13 11.98 -7.99
C GLY A 229 31.45 11.93 -7.20
N GLN A 230 31.44 12.25 -5.91
CA GLN A 230 32.59 12.17 -5.01
C GLN A 230 32.28 11.22 -3.85
N PRO A 231 32.87 10.00 -3.82
CA PRO A 231 32.60 9.02 -2.76
C PRO A 231 32.87 9.56 -1.34
N LEU A 232 33.84 10.46 -1.20
CA LEU A 232 34.15 11.12 0.06
C LEU A 232 32.98 11.96 0.58
N LEU A 233 32.26 12.68 -0.28
CA LEU A 233 31.12 13.52 0.10
C LEU A 233 29.90 12.65 0.42
N ASP A 234 29.66 11.59 -0.36
CA ASP A 234 28.56 10.65 -0.12
C ASP A 234 28.72 9.96 1.23
N ALA A 235 29.91 9.43 1.52
CA ALA A 235 30.23 8.80 2.81
C ALA A 235 30.16 9.81 3.97
N ALA A 236 30.61 11.05 3.74
CA ALA A 236 30.52 12.11 4.72
C ALA A 236 29.07 12.45 5.07
N ALA A 237 28.21 12.58 4.07
CA ALA A 237 26.81 12.90 4.26
C ALA A 237 26.10 11.83 5.13
N GLN A 238 26.34 10.54 4.85
CA GLN A 238 25.84 9.46 5.70
C GLN A 238 26.40 9.53 7.12
N ARG A 239 27.71 9.79 7.28
CA ARG A 239 28.36 9.91 8.59
C ARG A 239 27.78 11.06 9.41
N ILE A 240 27.53 12.21 8.79
CA ILE A 240 26.96 13.40 9.44
C ILE A 240 25.57 13.08 10.00
N VAL A 241 24.71 12.41 9.24
CA VAL A 241 23.39 11.98 9.72
C VAL A 241 23.51 11.02 10.90
N ARG A 242 24.44 10.05 10.84
CA ARG A 242 24.70 9.12 11.97
C ARG A 242 25.17 9.86 13.22
N LEU A 243 26.03 10.88 13.07
CA LEU A 243 26.51 11.71 14.19
C LEU A 243 25.43 12.64 14.74
N ALA A 244 24.46 13.03 13.92
CA ALA A 244 23.32 13.86 14.35
C ALA A 244 22.24 13.05 15.10
N ALA A 245 22.30 11.72 15.04
CA ALA A 245 21.39 10.82 15.74
C ALA A 245 21.71 10.72 17.25
N PRO A 246 20.72 10.39 18.09
CA PRO A 246 19.30 10.19 17.76
C PRO A 246 18.55 11.51 17.54
N PHE A 247 17.48 11.48 16.75
CA PHE A 247 16.58 12.61 16.53
C PHE A 247 15.43 12.60 17.55
N PRO A 248 14.66 13.70 17.70
CA PRO A 248 13.45 13.68 18.51
C PRO A 248 12.45 12.64 17.97
N ALA A 249 11.61 12.09 18.85
CA ALA A 249 10.54 11.19 18.45
C ALA A 249 9.58 11.88 17.45
N LEU A 250 8.98 11.09 16.57
CA LEU A 250 8.05 11.60 15.56
C LEU A 250 6.82 12.23 16.24
N PRO A 251 6.30 13.36 15.72
CA PRO A 251 5.12 13.99 16.29
C PRO A 251 3.93 13.03 16.28
N PRO A 252 2.97 13.20 17.22
CA PRO A 252 1.74 12.45 17.19
C PRO A 252 0.96 12.83 15.92
N ASP A 253 0.49 11.82 15.21
CA ASP A 253 -0.27 11.97 13.97
C ASP A 253 -1.39 10.93 13.94
N LYS A 254 -2.49 11.24 13.25
CA LYS A 254 -3.67 10.39 13.13
C LYS A 254 -3.34 9.06 12.46
N GLU A 255 -2.35 9.07 11.57
CA GLU A 255 -1.95 7.89 10.78
C GLU A 255 -1.10 6.88 11.56
N ARG A 256 -0.66 7.20 12.80
CA ARG A 256 0.20 6.36 13.66
C ARG A 256 1.34 5.68 12.89
N ILE A 257 2.16 6.47 12.22
CA ILE A 257 3.28 5.97 11.42
C ILE A 257 4.38 5.40 12.33
N ASP A 258 4.97 4.28 11.92
CA ASP A 258 6.05 3.60 12.62
C ASP A 258 7.43 4.06 12.12
N GLU A 259 7.50 4.37 10.82
CA GLU A 259 8.72 4.80 10.14
C GLU A 259 8.46 6.03 9.28
N LEU A 260 9.39 6.99 9.37
CA LEU A 260 9.40 8.19 8.54
C LEU A 260 10.61 8.19 7.62
N ASN A 261 10.37 8.19 6.31
CA ASN A 261 11.39 8.32 5.28
C ASN A 261 11.48 9.79 4.86
N ILE A 262 12.66 10.38 5.03
CA ILE A 262 12.94 11.79 4.70
C ILE A 262 13.91 11.81 3.54
N THR A 263 13.47 12.29 2.38
CA THR A 263 14.30 12.39 1.18
C THR A 263 14.69 13.85 0.92
N ARG A 264 16.00 14.15 0.97
CA ARG A 264 16.54 15.51 0.78
C ARG A 264 17.89 15.53 0.08
N THR A 265 18.16 16.66 -0.57
CA THR A 265 19.45 16.98 -1.19
C THR A 265 20.30 17.76 -0.21
N TRP A 266 21.48 17.24 0.09
CA TRP A 266 22.52 17.88 0.89
C TRP A 266 23.60 18.46 -0.01
N GLN A 267 23.78 19.77 0.07
CA GLN A 267 24.72 20.53 -0.75
C GLN A 267 25.97 20.83 0.06
N PHE A 268 27.10 20.26 -0.37
CA PHE A 268 28.43 20.60 0.11
C PHE A 268 28.91 21.81 -0.68
N MET A 269 28.94 22.97 -0.03
CA MET A 269 29.26 24.25 -0.66
C MET A 269 30.77 24.53 -0.64
N PRO A 270 31.28 25.39 -1.55
CA PRO A 270 32.70 25.75 -1.61
C PRO A 270 33.26 26.52 -0.40
N ASN A 271 32.39 27.11 0.43
CA ASN A 271 32.75 27.79 1.68
C ASN A 271 32.78 26.83 2.89
N ASP A 272 32.95 25.53 2.64
CA ASP A 272 32.92 24.46 3.62
C ASP A 272 31.64 24.37 4.47
N THR A 273 30.50 24.78 3.90
CA THR A 273 29.19 24.61 4.56
C THR A 273 28.37 23.51 3.92
N LEU A 274 27.52 22.88 4.72
CA LEU A 274 26.50 21.92 4.34
C LEU A 274 25.13 22.58 4.46
N HIS A 275 24.36 22.54 3.37
CA HIS A 275 22.98 23.05 3.33
C HIS A 275 22.01 22.01 2.78
N SER A 276 20.76 22.05 3.22
CA SER A 276 19.67 21.28 2.63
C SER A 276 18.89 22.12 1.63
N LYS A 277 18.54 21.50 0.49
CA LYS A 277 17.56 22.04 -0.46
C LYS A 277 16.12 21.73 -0.07
#